data_AF-A0A2N3J1Q3-F1
#
_entry.id   AF-A0A2N3J1Q3-F1
#
_cell.length_a   1.000
_cell.length_b   1.000
_cell.length_c   1.000
_cell.angle_alpha   90.00
_cell.angle_beta   90.00
_cell.angle_gamma   90.00
#
_symmetry.space_group_name_H-M   'P 1'
#
loop_
_entity.id
_entity.type
_entity.pdbx_description
1 polymer ?
#
loop_
_entity_poly.entity_id
_entity_poly.type
_entity_poly.pdbx_seq_one_letter_code
_entity_poly.pdbx_strand_id
1 'polypeptide(L)'
;MERELTKNFIFRWFECGLSEEETANLCFVSVRQVTYWDKGKEIPPVYKRLMRMASGRELPTIWKHWEGWRMMNDCLVSPTGVRFDRRRIEALAIIQVERSERQMAAFYWRKKLGVM
;
A
#
# COMPACT_ATOMS: atom_id res chain seq x y z
N MET A 1 29.45 15.06 -9.12
CA MET A 1 29.66 13.66 -8.70
C MET A 1 28.69 12.82 -9.52
N GLU A 2 29.20 12.09 -10.51
CA GLU A 2 28.38 11.28 -11.40
C GLU A 2 27.78 10.14 -10.57
N ARG A 3 26.46 10.12 -10.39
CA ARG A 3 25.78 9.01 -9.71
C ARG A 3 25.74 7.84 -10.69
N GLU A 4 26.45 6.77 -10.38
CA GLU A 4 26.36 5.53 -11.13
C GLU A 4 24.94 4.97 -10.96
N LEU A 5 24.15 4.97 -12.05
CA LEU A 5 22.76 4.52 -12.07
C LEU A 5 22.71 2.99 -12.03
N THR A 6 22.92 2.42 -10.86
CA THR A 6 22.79 0.96 -10.67
C THR A 6 21.31 0.56 -10.59
N LYS A 7 21.04 -0.73 -10.87
CA LYS A 7 19.69 -1.31 -10.69
C LYS A 7 19.15 -1.13 -9.28
N ASN A 8 20.01 -1.17 -8.27
CA ASN A 8 19.62 -1.04 -6.87
C ASN A 8 19.28 0.41 -6.51
N PHE A 9 20.05 1.38 -7.02
CA PHE A 9 19.74 2.80 -6.86
C PHE A 9 18.37 3.13 -7.50
N ILE A 10 18.14 2.67 -8.74
CA ILE A 10 16.85 2.82 -9.43
C ILE A 10 15.72 2.18 -8.61
N PHE A 11 15.93 0.95 -8.13
CA PHE A 11 14.96 0.22 -7.31
C PHE A 11 14.59 0.97 -6.02
N ARG A 12 15.57 1.46 -5.25
CA ARG A 12 15.33 2.15 -3.98
C ARG A 12 14.71 3.54 -4.19
N TRP A 13 15.34 4.34 -5.04
CA TRP A 13 15.01 5.76 -5.18
C TRP A 13 13.85 6.01 -6.13
N PHE A 14 13.93 5.48 -7.35
CA PHE A 14 12.93 5.76 -8.39
C PHE A 14 11.68 4.90 -8.23
N GLU A 15 11.89 3.62 -7.94
CA GLU A 15 10.82 2.65 -7.77
C GLU A 15 10.18 2.74 -6.38
N CYS A 16 10.94 2.56 -5.30
CA CYS A 16 10.40 2.58 -3.94
C CYS A 16 10.24 3.99 -3.35
N GLY A 17 10.87 5.03 -3.91
CA GLY A 17 10.73 6.41 -3.42
C GLY A 17 11.36 6.65 -2.05
N LEU A 18 12.32 5.82 -1.61
CA LEU A 18 12.92 5.89 -0.28
C LEU A 18 14.30 6.56 -0.34
N SER A 19 14.64 7.39 0.64
CA SER A 19 16.00 7.90 0.87
C SER A 19 16.94 6.80 1.40
N GLU A 20 18.26 7.07 1.45
CA GLU A 20 19.21 6.11 2.05
C GLU A 20 18.95 5.94 3.56
N GLU A 21 18.60 7.03 4.26
CA GLU A 21 18.28 7.08 5.68
C GLU A 21 16.96 6.37 6.00
N GLU A 22 15.91 6.64 5.22
CA GLU A 22 14.62 5.95 5.36
C GLU A 22 14.78 4.45 5.16
N THR A 23 15.57 4.06 4.15
CA THR A 23 15.86 2.65 3.86
C THR A 23 16.67 2.00 4.97
N ALA A 24 17.67 2.71 5.53
CA ALA A 24 18.49 2.23 6.64
C ALA A 24 17.64 1.98 7.89
N ASN A 25 16.78 2.94 8.24
CA ASN A 25 15.84 2.83 9.35
C ASN A 25 14.86 1.69 9.14
N LEU A 26 14.25 1.58 7.95
CA LEU A 26 13.31 0.53 7.60
C LEU A 26 13.95 -0.87 7.72
N CYS A 27 15.17 -1.02 7.22
CA CYS A 27 15.86 -2.30 7.14
C CYS A 27 16.69 -2.64 8.41
N PHE A 28 16.73 -1.76 9.40
CA PHE A 28 17.58 -1.88 10.59
C PHE A 28 19.06 -2.13 10.22
N VAL A 29 19.59 -1.37 9.26
CA VAL A 29 20.99 -1.42 8.82
C VAL A 29 21.62 -0.03 8.85
N SER A 30 22.94 0.07 8.66
CA SER A 30 23.59 1.38 8.51
C SER A 30 23.33 2.00 7.14
N VAL A 31 23.33 3.34 7.08
CA VAL A 31 23.29 4.09 5.81
C VAL A 31 24.40 3.61 4.86
N ARG A 32 25.60 3.34 5.38
CA ARG A 32 26.71 2.78 4.60
C ARG A 32 26.36 1.46 3.91
N GLN A 33 25.58 0.58 4.55
CA GLN A 33 25.13 -0.67 3.94
C GLN A 33 24.16 -0.40 2.79
N VAL A 34 23.29 0.61 2.91
CA VAL A 34 22.40 1.07 1.83
C VAL A 34 23.21 1.67 0.68
N THR A 35 24.19 2.53 0.96
CA THR A 35 25.08 3.08 -0.06
C THR A 35 25.85 1.99 -0.81
N TYR A 36 26.26 0.90 -0.13
CA TYR A 36 26.88 -0.25 -0.80
C TYR A 36 25.91 -1.00 -1.71
N TRP A 37 24.66 -1.16 -1.29
CA TRP A 37 23.63 -1.72 -2.15
C TRP A 37 23.44 -0.87 -3.41
N ASP A 38 23.35 0.45 -3.26
CA ASP A 38 23.25 1.38 -4.39
C ASP A 38 24.47 1.37 -5.31
N LYS A 39 25.64 0.97 -4.82
CA LYS A 39 26.85 0.74 -5.63
C LYS A 39 26.88 -0.64 -6.32
N GLY A 40 25.78 -1.39 -6.25
CA GLY A 40 25.61 -2.67 -6.94
C GLY A 40 25.82 -3.91 -6.07
N LYS A 41 26.12 -3.78 -4.77
CA LYS A 41 26.11 -4.94 -3.85
C LYS A 41 24.70 -5.51 -3.79
N GLU A 42 24.57 -6.83 -3.79
CA GLU A 42 23.27 -7.49 -3.72
C GLU A 42 22.46 -7.04 -2.48
N ILE A 43 21.21 -6.62 -2.71
CA ILE A 43 20.23 -6.40 -1.64
C ILE A 43 19.56 -7.74 -1.35
N PRO A 44 19.66 -8.27 -0.12
CA PRO A 44 18.94 -9.47 0.28
C PRO A 44 17.45 -9.41 -0.06
N PRO A 45 16.83 -10.50 -0.57
CA PRO A 45 15.43 -10.50 -1.00
C PRO A 45 14.44 -10.01 0.07
N VAL A 46 14.73 -10.26 1.36
CA VAL A 46 13.92 -9.81 2.49
C VAL A 46 13.83 -8.28 2.56
N TYR A 47 14.94 -7.57 2.34
CA TYR A 47 14.95 -6.10 2.35
C TYR A 47 14.27 -5.54 1.10
N LYS A 48 14.43 -6.17 -0.07
CA LYS A 48 13.67 -5.77 -1.27
C LYS A 48 12.16 -5.91 -1.06
N ARG A 49 11.71 -6.99 -0.41
CA ARG A 49 10.30 -7.15 -0.04
C ARG A 49 9.86 -6.06 0.93
N LEU A 50 10.64 -5.79 1.96
CA LEU A 50 10.31 -4.77 2.96
C LEU A 50 10.18 -3.37 2.33
N MET A 51 11.10 -2.99 1.43
CA MET A 51 11.03 -1.73 0.68
C MET A 51 9.78 -1.65 -0.21
N ARG A 52 9.40 -2.74 -0.89
CA ARG A 52 8.14 -2.79 -1.67
C ARG A 52 6.90 -2.65 -0.80
N MET A 53 6.89 -3.29 0.37
CA MET A 53 5.77 -3.17 1.30
C MET A 53 5.65 -1.75 1.86
N ALA A 54 6.77 -1.15 2.29
CA ALA A 54 6.79 0.22 2.82
C ALA A 54 6.40 1.27 1.77
N SER A 55 6.76 1.06 0.50
CA SER A 55 6.39 1.93 -0.62
C SER A 55 4.97 1.67 -1.15
N GLY A 56 4.16 0.86 -0.47
CA GLY A 56 2.78 0.57 -0.87
C GLY A 56 2.68 -0.19 -2.20
N ARG A 57 3.73 -0.94 -2.58
CA ARG A 57 3.80 -1.71 -3.84
C ARG A 57 3.50 -3.19 -3.64
N GLU A 58 3.54 -3.67 -2.40
CA GLU A 58 3.24 -5.05 -2.03
C GLU A 58 2.37 -5.03 -0.77
N LEU A 59 1.26 -5.76 -0.78
CA LEU A 59 0.45 -5.95 0.43
C LEU A 59 1.03 -7.09 1.27
N PRO A 60 1.00 -6.99 2.60
CA PRO A 60 1.40 -8.06 3.49
C PRO A 60 0.49 -9.28 3.31
N THR A 61 1.03 -10.34 2.72
CA THR A 61 0.31 -11.61 2.47
C THR A 61 0.20 -12.50 3.71
N ILE A 62 0.83 -12.11 4.83
CA ILE A 62 0.75 -12.83 6.11
C ILE A 62 -0.65 -12.80 6.73
N TRP A 63 -1.50 -11.83 6.36
CA TRP A 63 -2.87 -11.72 6.85
C TRP A 63 -3.86 -12.19 5.79
N LYS A 64 -4.68 -13.20 6.13
CA LYS A 64 -5.64 -13.83 5.21
C LYS A 64 -6.61 -12.84 4.53
N HIS A 65 -6.94 -11.72 5.18
CA HIS A 65 -7.84 -10.72 4.62
C HIS A 65 -7.28 -10.02 3.36
N TRP A 66 -5.96 -10.04 3.17
CA TRP A 66 -5.29 -9.47 2.00
C TRP A 66 -4.87 -10.53 0.98
N GLU A 67 -5.25 -11.80 1.18
CA GLU A 67 -4.93 -12.87 0.25
C GLU A 67 -5.57 -12.58 -1.14
N GLY A 68 -4.74 -12.65 -2.18
CA GLY A 68 -5.13 -12.32 -3.55
C GLY A 68 -5.29 -10.83 -3.86
N TRP A 69 -5.22 -9.95 -2.85
CA TRP A 69 -5.17 -8.52 -3.07
C TRP A 69 -3.75 -8.09 -3.45
N ARG A 70 -3.63 -7.12 -4.35
CA ARG A 70 -2.33 -6.59 -4.77
C ARG A 70 -2.39 -5.10 -5.05
N MET A 71 -1.25 -4.43 -4.89
CA MET A 71 -1.05 -3.07 -5.37
C MET A 71 -0.60 -3.11 -6.83
N MET A 72 -1.17 -2.24 -7.66
CA MET A 72 -0.76 -2.04 -9.05
C MET A 72 -0.69 -0.55 -9.33
N ASN A 73 0.51 0.01 -9.25
CA ASN A 73 0.77 1.45 -9.33
C ASN A 73 -0.06 2.22 -8.28
N ASP A 74 -1.05 3.00 -8.73
CA ASP A 74 -1.95 3.84 -7.95
C ASP A 74 -3.28 3.15 -7.59
N CYS A 75 -3.43 1.87 -7.92
CA CYS A 75 -4.65 1.10 -7.73
C CYS A 75 -4.46 -0.06 -6.75
N LEU A 76 -5.43 -0.25 -5.86
CA LEU A 76 -5.63 -1.51 -5.16
C LEU A 76 -6.40 -2.48 -6.08
N VAL A 77 -5.99 -3.73 -6.18
CA VAL A 77 -6.64 -4.72 -7.06
C VAL A 77 -7.17 -5.88 -6.22
N SER A 78 -8.45 -6.23 -6.39
CA SER A 78 -9.07 -7.37 -5.72
C SER A 78 -8.59 -8.71 -6.30
N PRO A 79 -8.81 -9.82 -5.58
CA PRO A 79 -8.58 -11.17 -6.10
C PRO A 79 -9.33 -11.47 -7.41
N THR A 80 -10.47 -10.81 -7.61
CA THR A 80 -11.29 -10.92 -8.84
C THR A 80 -10.82 -10.01 -9.98
N GLY A 81 -9.73 -9.24 -9.78
CA GLY A 81 -9.16 -8.35 -10.79
C GLY A 81 -9.78 -6.96 -10.86
N VAL A 82 -10.70 -6.62 -9.97
CA VAL A 82 -11.31 -5.28 -9.92
C VAL A 82 -10.29 -4.27 -9.40
N ARG A 83 -10.12 -3.18 -10.14
CA ARG A 83 -9.22 -2.08 -9.77
C ARG A 83 -9.97 -1.02 -8.95
N PHE A 84 -9.39 -0.62 -7.83
CA PHE A 84 -9.83 0.46 -6.96
C PHE A 84 -8.78 1.57 -7.03
N ASP A 85 -9.01 2.52 -7.93
CA ASP A 85 -8.30 3.78 -7.95
C ASP A 85 -8.84 4.72 -6.85
N ARG A 86 -8.19 5.87 -6.68
CA ARG A 86 -8.61 6.90 -5.71
C ARG A 86 -10.10 7.23 -5.79
N ARG A 87 -10.67 7.41 -6.99
CA ARG A 87 -12.07 7.85 -7.16
C ARG A 87 -13.04 6.74 -6.79
N ARG A 88 -12.72 5.48 -7.11
CA ARG A 88 -13.50 4.32 -6.67
C ARG A 88 -13.46 4.15 -5.16
N ILE A 89 -12.31 4.37 -4.53
CA ILE A 89 -12.20 4.33 -3.07
C ILE A 89 -13.04 5.45 -2.43
N GLU A 90 -12.97 6.68 -2.96
CA GLU A 90 -13.81 7.80 -2.52
C GLU A 90 -15.31 7.49 -2.68
N ALA A 91 -15.72 6.88 -3.80
CA ALA A 91 -17.10 6.48 -4.02
C ALA A 91 -17.59 5.42 -3.02
N LEU A 92 -16.74 4.45 -2.64
CA LEU A 92 -17.09 3.46 -1.61
C LEU A 92 -17.39 4.13 -0.27
N ALA A 93 -16.63 5.17 0.11
CA ALA A 93 -16.88 5.91 1.35
C ALA A 93 -18.23 6.63 1.32
N ILE A 94 -18.58 7.28 0.20
CA ILE A 94 -19.86 7.97 0.02
C ILE A 94 -21.03 6.98 0.09
N ILE A 95 -20.94 5.87 -0.65
CA ILE A 95 -21.98 4.84 -0.68
C ILE A 95 -22.23 4.27 0.74
N GLN A 96 -21.16 4.07 1.52
CA GLN A 96 -21.27 3.56 2.88
C GLN A 96 -21.99 4.54 3.82
N VAL A 97 -21.74 5.85 3.67
CA VAL A 97 -22.45 6.89 4.42
C VAL A 97 -23.94 6.90 4.05
N GLU A 98 -24.27 7.00 2.75
CA GLU A 98 -25.65 7.02 2.28
C GLU A 98 -26.45 5.78 2.71
N ARG A 99 -25.81 4.60 2.66
CA ARG A 99 -26.42 3.35 3.13
C ARG A 99 -26.75 3.41 4.62
N SER A 100 -25.85 3.96 5.42
CA SER A 100 -26.02 4.07 6.88
C SER A 100 -27.16 5.04 7.23
N GLU A 101 -27.21 6.20 6.57
CA GLU A 101 -28.30 7.18 6.74
C GLU A 101 -29.66 6.60 6.37
N ARG A 102 -29.76 5.88 5.25
CA ARG A 102 -30.99 5.19 4.84
C ARG A 102 -31.43 4.13 5.85
N GLN A 103 -30.49 3.36 6.39
CA GLN A 103 -30.78 2.37 7.44
C GLN A 103 -31.30 3.03 8.72
N MET A 104 -30.69 4.14 9.14
CA MET A 104 -31.17 4.92 10.28
C MET A 104 -32.56 5.50 10.04
N ALA A 105 -32.80 6.10 8.88
CA ALA A 105 -34.12 6.63 8.53
C ALA A 105 -35.18 5.51 8.56
N ALA A 106 -34.89 4.35 7.99
CA ALA A 106 -35.78 3.19 8.02
C ALA A 106 -36.06 2.70 9.45
N PHE A 107 -35.04 2.67 10.30
CA PHE A 107 -35.20 2.34 11.73
C PHE A 107 -36.14 3.32 12.44
N TYR A 108 -35.94 4.64 12.27
CA TYR A 108 -36.82 5.65 12.87
C TYR A 108 -38.26 5.54 12.36
N TRP A 109 -38.45 5.31 11.06
CA TRP A 109 -39.78 5.11 10.48
C TRP A 109 -40.49 3.87 11.03
N ARG A 110 -39.78 2.73 11.14
CA ARG A 110 -40.34 1.51 11.74
C ARG A 110 -40.74 1.71 13.20
N LYS A 111 -39.89 2.39 13.97
CA LYS A 111 -40.19 2.77 15.37
C LYS A 111 -41.43 3.66 15.46
N LYS A 112 -41.54 4.66 14.58
CA LYS A 112 -42.69 5.59 14.53
C LYS A 112 -44.00 4.89 14.16
N LEU A 113 -43.93 3.87 13.29
CA LEU A 113 -45.08 3.07 12.87
C LEU A 113 -45.43 1.94 13.85
N GLY A 114 -44.66 1.75 14.94
CA GLY A 114 -44.91 0.70 15.92
C GLY A 114 -44.67 -0.73 15.41
N VAL A 115 -43.91 -0.89 14.32
CA VAL A 115 -43.65 -2.19 13.66
C VAL A 115 -42.31 -2.79 14.11
N MET A 116 -41.88 -2.45 15.33
CA MET A 116 -40.60 -2.85 15.90
C MET A 116 -40.76 -3.24 17.36
#